data_AF-A0A7C8MMH4-F1
#
_entry.id   AF-A0A7C8MMH4-F1
#
_cell.length_a   1.000
_cell.length_b   1.000
_cell.length_c   1.000
_cell.angle_alpha   90.00
_cell.angle_beta   90.00
_cell.angle_gamma   90.00
#
_symmetry.space_group_name_H-M   'P 1'
#
loop_
_entity.id
_entity.type
_entity.pdbx_description
1 polymer ?
#
loop_
_entity_poly.entity_id
_entity_poly.type
_entity_poly.pdbx_seq_one_letter_code
_entity_poly.pdbx_strand_id
1 'polypeptide(L)'
;MFDGSPESIQQLTSMITDGHVLGDSKGSAEKPIEDLGIQKLVQQAIFASLIPRAWGLSNEGFRPVILNSGKPCDSGNGVKEYVTDETAAKTFVCHEEQLYYFVSATGDYRRCGATPGGSISCAFSKFKPLSGMEALDAGTFGELTKTDLVIGALAGYKANGNRNGWPAADPGQASTNSDIYDATIQGAAIRSPGVVMIPICSPELAVANWNDMDTGALGFPCQPQTREKRRAVARKRQ
;
A
#
# COMPACT_ATOMS: atom_id res chain seq x y z
N MET A 1 -0.16 4.21 -19.19
CA MET A 1 0.54 5.35 -18.55
C MET A 1 1.43 6.04 -19.56
N PHE A 2 2.18 5.34 -20.42
CA PHE A 2 2.56 5.87 -21.72
C PHE A 2 2.41 4.77 -22.78
N ASP A 3 1.35 4.83 -23.57
CA ASP A 3 0.99 3.77 -24.53
C ASP A 3 1.17 4.21 -26.00
N GLY A 4 1.68 5.42 -26.22
CA GLY A 4 1.91 5.97 -27.56
C GLY A 4 0.65 6.48 -28.26
N SER A 5 -0.50 6.51 -27.58
CA SER A 5 -1.69 7.19 -28.07
C SER A 5 -1.45 8.71 -28.24
N PRO A 6 -2.13 9.38 -29.18
CA PRO A 6 -2.03 10.83 -29.35
C PRO A 6 -2.26 11.61 -28.05
N GLU A 7 -3.18 11.15 -27.22
CA GLU A 7 -3.50 11.70 -25.91
C GLU A 7 -2.34 11.49 -24.92
N SER A 8 -1.75 10.29 -24.91
CA SER A 8 -0.57 9.98 -24.08
C SER A 8 0.66 10.79 -24.50
N ILE A 9 0.84 11.05 -25.80
CA ILE A 9 1.91 11.88 -26.34
C ILE A 9 1.64 13.36 -26.02
N GLN A 10 0.40 13.82 -26.09
CA GLN A 10 0.04 15.19 -25.69
C GLN A 10 0.26 15.42 -24.19
N GLN A 11 -0.07 14.45 -23.33
CA GLN A 11 0.22 14.53 -21.90
C GLN A 11 1.73 14.55 -21.62
N LEU A 12 2.51 13.70 -22.29
CA LEU A 12 3.98 13.73 -22.21
C LEU A 12 4.52 15.09 -22.69
N THR A 13 3.98 15.60 -23.80
CA THR A 13 4.38 16.88 -24.38
C THR A 13 4.03 18.03 -23.43
N SER A 14 2.83 18.07 -22.84
CA SER A 14 2.40 19.13 -21.92
C SER A 14 3.25 19.17 -20.66
N MET A 15 3.63 18.01 -20.11
CA MET A 15 4.57 17.94 -18.99
C MET A 15 5.94 18.52 -19.33
N ILE A 16 6.41 18.33 -20.57
CA ILE A 16 7.72 18.81 -21.06
C ILE A 16 7.67 20.29 -21.49
N THR A 17 6.61 20.74 -22.17
CA THR A 17 6.51 22.08 -22.77
C THR A 17 6.29 23.20 -21.75
N ASP A 18 5.64 22.91 -20.62
CA ASP A 18 5.39 23.92 -19.57
C ASP A 18 6.56 24.05 -18.58
N GLY A 19 7.69 23.36 -18.80
CA GLY A 19 8.88 23.48 -17.94
C GLY A 19 8.68 22.93 -16.52
N HIS A 20 7.57 22.23 -16.26
CA HIS A 20 7.30 21.56 -14.98
C HIS A 20 8.17 20.30 -14.76
N VAL A 21 9.00 19.94 -15.73
CA VAL A 21 10.14 19.03 -15.52
C VAL A 21 11.23 19.81 -14.79
N LEU A 22 11.09 19.91 -13.46
CA LEU A 22 12.18 20.05 -12.47
C LEU A 22 13.38 20.90 -12.95
N GLY A 23 13.11 22.11 -13.44
CA GLY A 23 14.12 22.93 -14.11
C GLY A 23 13.68 24.37 -14.32
N ASP A 24 14.03 25.20 -13.35
CA ASP A 24 14.18 26.66 -13.44
C ASP A 24 12.93 27.48 -13.80
N SER A 25 11.96 27.53 -12.89
CA SER A 25 11.03 28.65 -12.79
C SER A 25 11.83 29.89 -12.39
N LYS A 26 12.22 30.70 -13.38
CA LYS A 26 12.81 32.02 -13.19
C LYS A 26 11.86 32.90 -12.35
N GLY A 27 11.98 32.85 -11.03
CA GLY A 27 11.14 33.67 -10.14
C GLY A 27 11.20 33.36 -8.65
N SER A 28 11.53 32.13 -8.23
CA SER A 28 11.69 31.81 -6.81
C SER A 28 13.14 31.43 -6.52
N ALA A 29 13.71 32.01 -5.47
CA ALA A 29 15.04 31.69 -4.95
C ALA A 29 15.04 30.32 -4.23
N GLU A 30 14.56 29.28 -4.91
CA GLU A 30 14.55 27.90 -4.42
C GLU A 30 15.57 27.11 -5.24
N LYS A 31 16.47 26.43 -4.52
CA LYS A 31 17.58 25.68 -5.13
C LYS A 31 17.06 24.75 -6.23
N PRO A 32 17.70 24.75 -7.43
CA PRO A 32 17.42 23.73 -8.43
C PRO A 32 17.59 22.35 -7.80
N ILE A 33 16.64 21.45 -8.01
CA ILE A 33 16.86 20.04 -7.71
C ILE A 33 17.96 19.58 -8.66
N GLU A 34 19.13 19.26 -8.13
CA GLU A 34 20.24 18.74 -8.94
C GLU A 34 19.81 17.47 -9.70
N ASP A 35 20.34 17.22 -10.90
CA ASP A 35 19.98 16.09 -11.76
C ASP A 35 19.96 14.72 -11.04
N LEU A 36 20.85 14.53 -10.06
CA LEU A 36 20.92 13.35 -9.20
C LEU A 36 19.69 13.19 -8.30
N GLY A 37 19.08 14.31 -7.86
CA GLY A 37 17.82 14.32 -7.12
C GLY A 37 16.67 13.83 -7.98
N ILE A 38 16.58 14.29 -9.23
CA ILE A 38 15.55 13.88 -10.19
C ILE A 38 15.61 12.37 -10.45
N GLN A 39 16.81 11.84 -10.73
CA GLN A 39 16.99 10.41 -10.98
C GLN A 39 16.53 9.56 -9.80
N LYS A 40 16.86 9.97 -8.57
CA LYS A 40 16.46 9.28 -7.34
C LYS A 40 14.94 9.28 -7.14
N LEU A 41 14.29 10.42 -7.38
CA LEU A 41 12.84 10.55 -7.26
C LEU A 41 12.09 9.66 -8.27
N VAL A 42 12.56 9.64 -9.52
CA VAL A 42 12.01 8.77 -10.56
C VAL A 42 12.17 7.30 -10.17
N GLN A 43 13.36 6.91 -9.69
CA GLN A 43 13.64 5.56 -9.23
C GLN A 43 12.70 5.16 -8.07
N GLN A 44 12.51 6.04 -7.09
CA GLN A 44 11.60 5.82 -5.97
C GLN A 44 10.14 5.67 -6.42
N ALA A 45 9.65 6.54 -7.30
CA ALA A 45 8.28 6.48 -7.80
C ALA A 45 8.02 5.18 -8.58
N ILE A 46 8.98 4.75 -9.42
CA ILE A 46 8.93 3.48 -10.14
C ILE A 46 8.83 2.32 -9.15
N PHE A 47 9.72 2.25 -8.16
CA PHE A 47 9.68 1.17 -7.17
C PHE A 47 8.43 1.19 -6.30
N ALA A 48 7.98 2.37 -5.87
CA ALA A 48 6.75 2.53 -5.09
C ALA A 48 5.52 2.01 -5.83
N SER A 49 5.46 2.17 -7.16
CA SER A 49 4.38 1.60 -7.98
C SER A 49 4.57 0.11 -8.30
N LEU A 50 5.81 -0.35 -8.54
CA LEU A 50 6.07 -1.71 -9.03
C LEU A 50 6.13 -2.76 -7.92
N ILE A 51 6.73 -2.44 -6.77
CA ILE A 51 6.94 -3.41 -5.68
C ILE A 51 5.60 -3.99 -5.18
N PRO A 52 4.55 -3.17 -4.89
CA PRO A 52 3.24 -3.69 -4.52
C PRO A 52 2.64 -4.65 -5.55
N ARG A 53 2.81 -4.34 -6.84
CA ARG A 53 2.32 -5.17 -7.95
C ARG A 53 3.12 -6.45 -8.08
N ALA A 54 4.44 -6.40 -7.92
CA ALA A 54 5.31 -7.56 -7.97
C ALA A 54 4.95 -8.59 -6.90
N TRP A 55 4.64 -8.15 -5.67
CA TRP A 55 4.10 -9.07 -4.65
C TRP A 55 2.77 -9.68 -5.07
N GLY A 56 1.82 -8.88 -5.57
CA GLY A 56 0.52 -9.38 -6.01
C GLY A 56 0.61 -10.41 -7.16
N LEU A 57 1.60 -10.27 -8.04
CA LEU A 57 1.86 -11.16 -9.19
C LEU A 57 2.80 -12.33 -8.86
N SER A 58 3.39 -12.36 -7.67
CA SER A 58 4.31 -13.42 -7.28
C SER A 58 3.62 -14.79 -7.22
N ASN A 59 4.36 -15.83 -7.63
CA ASN A 59 3.89 -17.22 -7.50
C ASN A 59 3.77 -17.69 -6.04
N GLU A 60 4.33 -16.92 -5.09
CA GLU A 60 4.19 -17.16 -3.65
C GLU A 60 2.82 -16.74 -3.10
N GLY A 61 2.00 -16.06 -3.90
CA GLY A 61 0.64 -15.70 -3.51
C GLY A 61 0.60 -14.60 -2.45
N PHE A 62 1.57 -13.69 -2.44
CA PHE A 62 1.51 -12.51 -1.56
C PHE A 62 0.31 -11.64 -1.92
N ARG A 63 -0.32 -11.08 -0.88
CA ARG A 63 -1.48 -10.18 -0.97
C ARG A 63 -1.24 -9.03 0.01
N PRO A 64 -0.47 -8.01 -0.40
CA PRO A 64 -0.06 -6.92 0.48
C PRO A 64 -1.27 -6.13 0.99
N VAL A 65 -1.26 -5.84 2.28
CA VAL A 65 -2.32 -5.11 2.97
C VAL A 65 -1.76 -4.29 4.12
N ILE A 66 -2.31 -3.10 4.31
CA ILE A 66 -2.03 -2.27 5.49
C ILE A 66 -3.19 -2.44 6.46
N LEU A 67 -2.90 -3.03 7.61
CA LEU A 67 -3.88 -3.18 8.69
C LEU A 67 -3.87 -1.92 9.54
N ASN A 68 -4.99 -1.20 9.58
CA ASN A 68 -5.25 -0.17 10.58
C ASN A 68 -5.68 -0.85 11.88
N SER A 69 -4.81 -0.83 12.89
CA SER A 69 -5.08 -1.50 14.17
C SER A 69 -6.16 -0.81 15.01
N GLY A 70 -6.44 0.47 14.75
CA GLY A 70 -7.27 1.32 15.62
C GLY A 70 -6.67 1.55 17.02
N LYS A 71 -5.36 1.36 17.18
CA LYS A 71 -4.63 1.52 18.44
C LYS A 71 -3.56 2.61 18.33
N PRO A 72 -3.20 3.28 19.44
CA PRO A 72 -2.08 4.19 19.45
C PRO A 72 -0.74 3.46 19.33
N CYS A 73 0.29 4.18 18.87
CA CYS A 73 1.60 3.60 18.56
C CYS A 73 2.33 2.94 19.74
N ASP A 74 2.01 3.33 20.97
CA ASP A 74 2.61 2.81 22.21
C ASP A 74 1.91 1.53 22.73
N SER A 75 0.88 1.04 22.04
CA SER A 75 0.08 -0.11 22.47
C SER A 75 0.75 -1.49 22.29
N GLY A 76 2.01 -1.54 21.88
CA GLY A 76 2.71 -2.79 21.55
C GLY A 76 2.05 -3.52 20.38
N ASN A 77 1.89 -4.85 20.47
CA ASN A 77 1.14 -5.60 19.46
C ASN A 77 -0.38 -5.53 19.71
N GLY A 78 -1.00 -4.47 19.20
CA GLY A 78 -2.43 -4.19 19.36
C GLY A 78 -3.38 -5.19 18.68
N VAL A 79 -2.85 -6.10 17.85
CA VAL A 79 -3.61 -7.02 16.98
C VAL A 79 -3.06 -8.46 17.04
N LYS A 80 -2.57 -8.88 18.21
CA LYS A 80 -1.91 -10.18 18.44
C LYS A 80 -2.69 -11.43 18.00
N GLU A 81 -4.02 -11.33 17.90
CA GLU A 81 -4.88 -12.38 17.38
C GLU A 81 -4.69 -12.61 15.87
N TYR A 82 -4.29 -11.58 15.14
CA TYR A 82 -4.11 -11.57 13.69
C TYR A 82 -2.64 -11.56 13.24
N VAL A 83 -1.76 -10.97 14.04
CA VAL A 83 -0.33 -10.77 13.73
C VAL A 83 0.53 -11.26 14.90
N THR A 84 1.56 -12.07 14.64
CA THR A 84 2.50 -12.50 15.71
C THR A 84 3.37 -11.34 16.18
N ASP A 85 3.92 -11.40 17.40
CA ASP A 85 4.82 -10.34 17.90
C ASP A 85 6.07 -10.17 17.02
N GLU A 86 6.61 -11.28 16.50
CA GLU A 86 7.72 -11.25 15.54
C GLU A 86 7.35 -10.52 14.24
N THR A 87 6.16 -10.81 13.69
CA THR A 87 5.67 -10.13 12.48
C THR A 87 5.41 -8.66 12.77
N ALA A 88 4.78 -8.36 13.90
CA ALA A 88 4.50 -7.00 14.35
C ALA A 88 5.77 -6.16 14.42
N ALA A 89 6.84 -6.68 15.05
CA ALA A 89 8.12 -5.99 15.15
C ALA A 89 8.75 -5.64 13.79
N LYS A 90 8.55 -6.47 12.77
CA LYS A 90 9.09 -6.26 11.41
C LYS A 90 8.24 -5.31 10.56
N THR A 91 6.94 -5.24 10.83
CA THR A 91 5.93 -4.67 9.91
C THR A 91 5.22 -3.44 10.42
N PHE A 92 5.40 -3.08 11.69
CA PHE A 92 4.71 -1.93 12.26
C PHE A 92 5.18 -0.61 11.62
N VAL A 93 4.23 0.31 11.47
CA VAL A 93 4.47 1.70 11.11
C VAL A 93 3.58 2.56 12.00
N CYS A 94 4.18 3.55 12.66
CA CYS A 94 3.46 4.57 13.43
C CYS A 94 3.29 5.81 12.56
N HIS A 95 2.05 6.30 12.41
CA HIS A 95 1.77 7.53 11.66
C HIS A 95 0.54 8.24 12.23
N GLU A 96 0.63 9.55 12.44
CA GLU A 96 -0.44 10.36 13.07
C GLU A 96 -0.95 9.74 14.40
N GLU A 97 -0.03 9.27 15.25
CA GLU A 97 -0.31 8.56 16.52
C GLU A 97 -1.08 7.24 16.38
N GLN A 98 -1.36 6.78 15.15
CA GLN A 98 -2.03 5.52 14.87
C GLN A 98 -1.04 4.43 14.47
N LEU A 99 -1.30 3.22 14.95
CA LEU A 99 -0.48 2.04 14.68
C LEU A 99 -1.01 1.25 13.48
N TYR A 100 -0.15 1.03 12.50
CA TYR A 100 -0.42 0.26 11.29
C TYR A 100 0.52 -0.93 11.18
N TYR A 101 0.09 -1.99 10.49
CA TYR A 101 0.95 -3.13 10.15
C TYR A 101 0.92 -3.38 8.65
N PHE A 102 2.10 -3.38 8.02
CA PHE A 102 2.22 -3.68 6.60
C PHE A 102 2.57 -5.16 6.39
N VAL A 103 1.56 -5.96 6.03
CA VAL A 103 1.62 -7.42 6.06
C VAL A 103 1.03 -8.03 4.78
N SER A 104 1.05 -9.35 4.69
CA SER A 104 0.46 -10.12 3.60
C SER A 104 -0.55 -11.16 4.10
N ALA A 105 -1.68 -11.25 3.40
CA ALA A 105 -2.63 -12.35 3.49
C ALA A 105 -2.19 -13.50 2.57
N THR A 106 -1.22 -14.30 3.00
CA THR A 106 -0.62 -15.35 2.16
C THR A 106 -1.25 -16.73 2.38
N GLY A 107 -1.70 -17.36 1.30
CA GLY A 107 -2.32 -18.70 1.32
C GLY A 107 -3.73 -18.67 1.93
N ASP A 108 -4.19 -19.80 2.46
CA ASP A 108 -5.53 -19.90 3.04
C ASP A 108 -5.57 -19.41 4.49
N TYR A 109 -6.59 -18.61 4.81
CA TYR A 109 -6.86 -18.20 6.19
C TYR A 109 -7.18 -19.39 7.08
N ARG A 110 -8.01 -20.32 6.61
CA ARG A 110 -8.46 -21.49 7.40
C ARG A 110 -8.06 -22.76 6.68
N ARG A 111 -7.24 -23.59 7.33
CA ARG A 111 -6.87 -24.92 6.86
C ARG A 111 -7.45 -25.96 7.80
N CYS A 112 -8.37 -26.78 7.29
CA CYS A 112 -8.99 -27.86 8.05
C CYS A 112 -8.48 -29.21 7.55
N GLY A 113 -8.18 -30.12 8.48
CA GLY A 113 -7.75 -31.47 8.19
C GLY A 113 -8.38 -32.47 9.16
N ALA A 114 -8.49 -33.72 8.72
CA ALA A 114 -8.87 -34.82 9.59
C ALA A 114 -7.72 -35.15 10.55
N THR A 115 -8.03 -35.32 11.83
CA THR A 115 -7.07 -35.79 12.83
C THR A 115 -7.02 -37.32 12.85
N PRO A 116 -5.94 -37.93 13.39
CA PRO A 116 -5.91 -39.34 13.72
C PRO A 116 -7.02 -39.66 14.74
N GLY A 117 -8.17 -40.13 14.26
CA GLY A 117 -9.40 -40.28 15.06
C GLY A 117 -10.69 -39.81 14.36
N GLY A 118 -10.58 -39.19 13.17
CA GLY A 118 -11.72 -38.85 12.32
C GLY A 118 -12.42 -37.53 12.68
N SER A 119 -11.96 -36.80 13.70
CA SER A 119 -12.45 -35.44 13.97
C SER A 119 -11.79 -34.42 13.05
N ILE A 120 -12.50 -33.34 12.72
CA ILE A 120 -11.97 -32.25 11.90
C ILE A 120 -11.36 -31.19 12.82
N SER A 121 -10.07 -30.90 12.64
CA SER A 121 -9.40 -29.78 13.29
C SER A 121 -9.05 -28.72 12.26
N CYS A 122 -9.19 -27.44 12.63
CA CYS A 122 -8.87 -26.32 11.76
C CYS A 122 -7.81 -25.43 12.40
N ALA A 123 -6.78 -25.11 11.64
CA ALA A 123 -5.78 -24.11 11.98
C ALA A 123 -6.09 -22.81 11.23
N PHE A 124 -5.93 -21.68 11.93
CA PHE A 124 -6.11 -20.35 11.36
C PHE A 124 -4.74 -19.70 11.12
N SER A 125 -4.50 -19.25 9.90
CA SER A 125 -3.30 -18.53 9.50
C SER A 125 -3.34 -17.10 10.04
N LYS A 126 -2.19 -16.61 10.49
CA LYS A 126 -1.97 -15.19 10.79
C LYS A 126 -1.35 -14.48 9.59
N PHE A 127 -1.46 -13.16 9.55
CA PHE A 127 -0.77 -12.36 8.55
C PHE A 127 0.74 -12.51 8.70
N LYS A 128 1.45 -12.42 7.57
CA LYS A 128 2.89 -12.64 7.49
C LYS A 128 3.61 -11.39 6.98
N PRO A 129 4.91 -11.23 7.28
CA PRO A 129 5.73 -10.25 6.59
C PRO A 129 5.77 -10.53 5.08
N LEU A 130 5.90 -9.48 4.27
CA LEU A 130 6.18 -9.63 2.84
C LEU A 130 7.65 -10.02 2.65
N SER A 131 7.92 -10.88 1.66
CA SER A 131 9.31 -11.21 1.29
C SER A 131 10.02 -9.95 0.78
N GLY A 132 11.26 -9.75 1.21
CA GLY A 132 12.09 -8.61 0.78
C GLY A 132 11.85 -7.29 1.51
N MET A 133 11.01 -7.22 2.56
CA MET A 133 10.83 -5.98 3.33
C MET A 133 12.11 -5.47 3.99
N GLU A 134 13.01 -6.36 4.41
CA GLU A 134 14.28 -5.96 5.02
C GLU A 134 15.17 -5.21 4.00
N ALA A 135 15.05 -5.52 2.70
CA ALA A 135 15.77 -4.83 1.64
C ALA A 135 15.19 -3.43 1.31
N LEU A 136 13.89 -3.20 1.59
CA LEU A 136 13.30 -1.85 1.54
C LEU A 136 13.97 -0.94 2.58
N ASP A 137 14.00 -1.38 3.83
CA ASP A 137 14.56 -0.58 4.92
C ASP A 137 16.09 -0.45 4.83
N ALA A 138 16.77 -1.33 4.10
CA ALA A 138 18.20 -1.22 3.76
C ALA A 138 18.49 -0.26 2.58
N GLY A 139 17.46 0.34 1.99
CA GLY A 139 17.57 1.34 0.92
C GLY A 139 17.87 0.80 -0.47
N THR A 140 17.71 -0.50 -0.69
CA THR A 140 18.04 -1.17 -1.98
C THR A 140 17.18 -0.65 -3.14
N PHE A 141 15.96 -0.18 -2.85
CA PHE A 141 14.98 0.26 -3.86
C PHE A 141 14.92 1.78 -3.97
N GLY A 142 16.08 2.42 -4.17
CA GLY A 142 16.18 3.88 -4.23
C GLY A 142 15.90 4.54 -2.88
N GLU A 143 16.31 3.92 -1.77
CA GLU A 143 16.02 4.39 -0.40
C GLU A 143 14.53 4.41 -0.01
N LEU A 144 13.68 3.70 -0.75
CA LEU A 144 12.27 3.53 -0.41
C LEU A 144 12.09 2.64 0.82
N THR A 145 11.44 3.15 1.87
CA THR A 145 11.18 2.39 3.11
C THR A 145 9.79 1.78 3.16
N LYS A 146 9.52 0.87 4.11
CA LYS A 146 8.13 0.44 4.38
C LYS A 146 7.23 1.58 4.84
N THR A 147 7.78 2.52 5.62
CA THR A 147 7.05 3.68 6.16
C THR A 147 6.56 4.57 5.04
N ASP A 148 7.40 4.78 4.04
CA ASP A 148 7.10 5.51 2.82
C ASP A 148 5.92 4.92 2.04
N LEU A 149 5.91 3.60 1.87
CA LEU A 149 4.78 2.89 1.26
C LEU A 149 3.49 3.03 2.05
N VAL A 150 3.55 2.90 3.39
CA VAL A 150 2.37 3.02 4.25
C VAL A 150 1.80 4.43 4.21
N ILE A 151 2.64 5.46 4.34
CA ILE A 151 2.18 6.85 4.32
C ILE A 151 1.61 7.23 2.95
N GLY A 152 2.24 6.81 1.84
CA GLY A 152 1.72 7.07 0.50
C GLY A 152 0.36 6.42 0.25
N ALA A 153 0.15 5.19 0.74
CA ALA A 153 -1.16 4.55 0.66
C ALA A 153 -2.20 5.28 1.53
N LEU A 154 -1.83 5.71 2.75
CA LEU A 154 -2.71 6.47 3.64
C LEU A 154 -3.12 7.82 3.03
N ALA A 155 -2.20 8.51 2.35
CA ALA A 155 -2.49 9.75 1.65
C ALA A 155 -3.55 9.54 0.55
N GLY A 156 -3.38 8.49 -0.28
CA GLY A 156 -4.36 8.10 -1.30
C GLY A 156 -5.73 7.74 -0.70
N TYR A 157 -5.72 6.94 0.37
CA TYR A 157 -6.92 6.54 1.10
C TYR A 157 -7.68 7.75 1.67
N LYS A 158 -6.97 8.70 2.29
CA LYS A 158 -7.52 9.93 2.88
C LYS A 158 -8.08 10.86 1.81
N ALA A 159 -7.33 11.07 0.72
CA ALA A 159 -7.77 11.88 -0.43
C ALA A 159 -9.04 11.30 -1.08
N ASN A 160 -9.21 9.98 -1.06
CA ASN A 160 -10.40 9.30 -1.56
C ASN A 160 -11.51 9.11 -0.52
N GLY A 161 -11.55 9.98 0.51
CA GLY A 161 -12.62 9.97 1.52
C GLY A 161 -12.60 8.72 2.40
N ASN A 162 -11.41 8.22 2.74
CA ASN A 162 -11.18 7.01 3.51
C ASN A 162 -11.76 5.76 2.84
N ARG A 163 -11.45 5.57 1.54
CA ARG A 163 -11.90 4.42 0.76
C ARG A 163 -10.78 3.85 -0.10
N ASN A 164 -10.71 2.52 -0.16
CA ASN A 164 -9.84 1.82 -1.10
C ASN A 164 -10.29 2.04 -2.56
N GLY A 165 -9.36 1.86 -3.50
CA GLY A 165 -9.62 2.05 -4.92
C GLY A 165 -9.53 3.50 -5.38
N TRP A 166 -8.66 4.29 -4.77
CA TRP A 166 -8.35 5.63 -5.25
C TRP A 166 -7.71 5.58 -6.65
N PRO A 167 -7.87 6.62 -7.48
CA PRO A 167 -7.21 6.67 -8.77
C PRO A 167 -5.69 6.70 -8.61
N ALA A 168 -4.98 6.11 -9.57
CA ALA A 168 -3.54 6.28 -9.66
C ALA A 168 -3.22 7.76 -9.90
N ALA A 169 -2.06 8.22 -9.41
CA ALA A 169 -1.60 9.58 -9.65
C ALA A 169 -1.52 9.83 -11.16
N ASP A 170 -2.18 10.90 -11.61
CA ASP A 170 -2.19 11.33 -13.00
C ASP A 170 -1.30 12.58 -13.14
N PRO A 171 -0.07 12.45 -13.65
CA PRO A 171 0.82 13.58 -13.83
C PRO A 171 0.31 14.57 -14.90
N GLY A 172 -0.79 14.26 -15.60
CA GLY A 172 -1.46 15.21 -16.50
C GLY A 172 -2.34 16.23 -15.77
N GLN A 173 -2.61 16.02 -14.47
CA GLN A 173 -3.44 16.92 -13.68
C GLN A 173 -2.60 17.92 -12.89
N ALA A 174 -2.92 19.21 -13.04
CA ALA A 174 -2.17 20.30 -12.41
C ALA A 174 -2.08 20.18 -10.88
N SER A 175 -3.13 19.70 -10.20
CA SER A 175 -3.12 19.47 -8.75
C SER A 175 -2.21 18.31 -8.33
N THR A 176 -2.16 17.25 -9.14
CA THR A 176 -1.24 16.13 -8.90
C THR A 176 0.21 16.56 -9.14
N ASN A 177 0.45 17.42 -10.12
CA ASN A 177 1.77 17.99 -10.37
C ASN A 177 2.20 18.93 -9.25
N SER A 178 1.33 19.78 -8.72
CA SER A 178 1.66 20.61 -7.56
C SER A 178 1.96 19.78 -6.31
N ASP A 179 1.12 18.77 -6.02
CA ASP A 179 1.32 17.91 -4.85
C ASP A 179 2.60 17.09 -4.97
N ILE A 180 2.87 16.51 -6.14
CA ILE A 180 4.11 15.77 -6.40
C ILE A 180 5.30 16.71 -6.39
N TYR A 181 5.21 17.91 -6.97
CA TYR A 181 6.31 18.88 -7.01
C TYR A 181 6.65 19.39 -5.60
N ASP A 182 5.66 19.81 -4.82
CA ASP A 182 5.88 20.27 -3.44
C ASP A 182 6.41 19.13 -2.57
N ALA A 183 5.86 17.92 -2.71
CA ALA A 183 6.38 16.75 -2.04
C ALA A 183 7.79 16.38 -2.54
N THR A 184 8.11 16.62 -3.81
CA THR A 184 9.43 16.38 -4.41
C THR A 184 10.49 17.32 -3.82
N ILE A 185 10.17 18.60 -3.69
CA ILE A 185 11.02 19.60 -3.01
C ILE A 185 11.24 19.22 -1.54
N GLN A 186 10.27 18.54 -0.93
CA GLN A 186 10.34 18.03 0.45
C GLN A 186 10.91 16.60 0.57
N GLY A 187 11.32 15.95 -0.52
CA GLY A 187 11.83 14.56 -0.51
C GLY A 187 10.79 13.49 -0.17
N ALA A 188 9.50 13.80 -0.32
CA ALA A 188 8.34 13.00 0.05
C ALA A 188 7.42 12.67 -1.15
N ALA A 189 7.87 12.84 -2.39
CA ALA A 189 7.06 12.67 -3.61
C ALA A 189 6.26 11.35 -3.65
N ILE A 190 6.87 10.26 -3.19
CA ILE A 190 6.22 8.94 -3.13
C ILE A 190 5.05 8.85 -2.16
N ARG A 191 4.94 9.80 -1.21
CA ARG A 191 3.86 9.87 -0.23
C ARG A 191 2.64 10.59 -0.80
N SER A 192 2.72 11.08 -2.03
CA SER A 192 1.61 11.73 -2.70
C SER A 192 0.47 10.74 -2.98
N PRO A 193 -0.80 11.19 -2.87
CA PRO A 193 -1.96 10.38 -3.21
C PRO A 193 -1.84 9.71 -4.60
N GLY A 194 -2.12 8.41 -4.68
CA GLY A 194 -2.16 7.69 -5.95
C GLY A 194 -0.84 7.09 -6.45
N VAL A 195 0.29 7.34 -5.77
CA VAL A 195 1.57 6.69 -6.11
C VAL A 195 1.62 5.25 -5.59
N VAL A 196 1.24 5.06 -4.32
CA VAL A 196 1.20 3.75 -3.68
C VAL A 196 -0.23 3.27 -3.62
N MET A 197 -0.46 2.05 -4.12
CA MET A 197 -1.78 1.45 -4.32
C MET A 197 -1.93 0.17 -3.49
N ILE A 198 -1.84 0.29 -2.16
CA ILE A 198 -1.95 -0.85 -1.23
C ILE A 198 -3.25 -0.72 -0.42
N PRO A 199 -4.11 -1.73 -0.39
CA PRO A 199 -5.39 -1.64 0.33
C PRO A 199 -5.20 -1.47 1.85
N ILE A 200 -6.10 -0.69 2.46
CA ILE A 200 -6.11 -0.38 3.89
C ILE A 200 -7.45 -0.82 4.50
N CYS A 201 -7.40 -1.54 5.62
CA CYS A 201 -8.61 -1.87 6.40
C CYS A 201 -8.28 -2.32 7.82
N SER A 202 -9.33 -2.56 8.62
CA SER A 202 -9.16 -3.20 9.92
C SER A 202 -8.80 -4.68 9.78
N PRO A 203 -8.11 -5.28 10.77
CA PRO A 203 -7.79 -6.70 10.78
C PRO A 203 -9.03 -7.61 10.65
N GLU A 204 -10.14 -7.24 11.26
CA GLU A 204 -11.39 -8.02 11.24
C GLU A 204 -11.97 -8.09 9.82
N LEU A 205 -11.96 -6.96 9.10
CA LEU A 205 -12.42 -6.91 7.72
C LEU A 205 -11.50 -7.74 6.82
N ALA A 206 -10.19 -7.57 6.99
CA ALA A 206 -9.19 -8.33 6.24
C ALA A 206 -9.37 -9.83 6.42
N VAL A 207 -9.51 -10.30 7.67
CA VAL A 207 -9.74 -11.72 7.97
C VAL A 207 -11.08 -12.23 7.43
N ALA A 208 -12.15 -11.45 7.57
CA ALA A 208 -13.46 -11.86 7.05
C ALA A 208 -13.41 -12.10 5.53
N ASN A 209 -12.78 -11.19 4.79
CA ASN A 209 -12.56 -11.33 3.36
C ASN A 209 -11.60 -12.47 3.01
N TRP A 210 -10.53 -12.64 3.78
CA TRP A 210 -9.55 -13.72 3.58
C TRP A 210 -10.16 -15.10 3.81
N ASN A 211 -11.07 -15.23 4.78
CA ASN A 211 -11.81 -16.46 5.05
C ASN A 211 -12.83 -16.81 3.97
N ASP A 212 -13.45 -15.81 3.33
CA ASP A 212 -14.52 -16.01 2.35
C ASP A 212 -13.99 -16.34 0.92
N MET A 213 -12.67 -16.55 0.77
CA MET A 213 -11.96 -17.09 -0.40
C MET A 213 -12.09 -16.32 -1.74
N ASP A 214 -12.70 -15.14 -1.76
CA ASP A 214 -12.70 -14.26 -2.94
C ASP A 214 -11.38 -13.49 -3.07
N THR A 215 -10.29 -14.25 -3.23
CA THR A 215 -8.90 -13.74 -3.25
C THR A 215 -8.52 -13.01 -4.53
N GLY A 216 -9.40 -13.05 -5.55
CA GLY A 216 -9.27 -12.33 -6.82
C GLY A 216 -9.96 -10.95 -6.84
N ALA A 217 -10.69 -10.59 -5.79
CA ALA A 217 -11.37 -9.30 -5.72
C ALA A 217 -10.37 -8.13 -5.75
N LEU A 218 -10.72 -7.06 -6.46
CA LEU A 218 -9.96 -5.81 -6.41
C LEU A 218 -9.91 -5.27 -4.98
N GLY A 219 -8.70 -4.92 -4.52
CA GLY A 219 -8.48 -4.45 -3.16
C GLY A 219 -8.52 -5.55 -2.11
N PHE A 220 -8.46 -6.83 -2.48
CA PHE A 220 -8.31 -7.94 -1.53
C PHE A 220 -7.09 -7.73 -0.62
N PRO A 221 -7.21 -7.96 0.71
CA PRO A 221 -8.37 -8.47 1.46
C PRO A 221 -9.26 -7.36 2.06
N CYS A 222 -9.21 -6.13 1.58
CA CYS A 222 -9.96 -4.98 2.14
C CYS A 222 -11.16 -4.55 1.28
N GLN A 223 -11.71 -5.45 0.48
CA GLN A 223 -12.90 -5.18 -0.31
C GLN A 223 -14.13 -4.95 0.61
N PRO A 224 -15.07 -4.07 0.22
CA PRO A 224 -16.29 -3.87 0.99
C PRO A 224 -17.12 -5.16 1.08
N GLN A 225 -17.44 -5.57 2.30
CA GLN A 225 -18.35 -6.69 2.56
C GLN A 225 -19.80 -6.28 2.21
N THR A 226 -20.45 -7.00 1.29
CA THR A 226 -21.87 -6.79 0.96
C THR A 226 -22.75 -7.04 2.18
N ARG A 227 -23.96 -6.47 2.21
CA ARG A 227 -24.90 -6.58 3.34
C ARG A 227 -25.26 -8.04 3.66
N GLU A 228 -25.24 -8.90 2.64
CA GLU A 228 -25.47 -10.34 2.73
C GLU A 228 -24.28 -11.08 3.37
N LYS A 229 -23.05 -10.79 2.94
CA LYS A 229 -21.83 -11.38 3.54
C LYS A 229 -21.66 -10.96 5.01
N ARG A 230 -21.98 -9.69 5.36
CA ARG A 230 -21.97 -9.21 6.77
C ARG A 230 -22.89 -10.04 7.68
N ARG A 231 -24.06 -10.44 7.20
CA ARG A 231 -25.02 -11.29 7.96
C ARG A 231 -24.51 -12.73 8.11
N ALA A 232 -23.82 -13.26 7.10
CA ALA A 232 -23.22 -14.59 7.16
C ALA A 232 -22.06 -14.68 8.15
N VAL A 233 -21.18 -13.66 8.20
CA VAL A 233 -20.09 -13.58 9.17
C VAL A 233 -20.61 -13.50 10.61
N ALA A 234 -21.67 -12.71 10.85
CA ALA A 234 -22.28 -12.60 12.18
C ALA A 234 -22.86 -13.94 12.68
N ARG A 235 -23.38 -14.78 11.79
CA ARG A 235 -23.91 -16.11 12.13
C ARG A 235 -22.83 -17.16 12.41
N LYS A 236 -21.62 -17.01 11.86
CA LYS A 236 -20.48 -17.92 12.11
C LYS A 236 -19.76 -17.67 13.44
N ARG A 237 -20.09 -16.57 14.14
CA ARG A 237 -19.53 -16.19 15.46
C ARG A 237 -20.42 -16.62 16.65
N GLN A 238 -21.56 -17.27 16.40
CA GLN A 238 -22.41 -17.94 17.40
C GLN A 238 -22.19 -19.45 17.32
#